data_AF-A0A081P7V1-F1
#
_entry.id   AF-A0A081P7V1-F1
#
_cell.length_a   1.000
_cell.length_b   1.000
_cell.length_c   1.000
_cell.angle_alpha   90.00
_cell.angle_beta   90.00
_cell.angle_gamma   90.00
#
_symmetry.space_group_name_H-M   'P 1'
#
loop_
_entity.id
_entity.type
_entity.pdbx_description
1 polymer ?
#
loop_
_entity_poly.entity_id
_entity_poly.type
_entity_poly.pdbx_seq_one_letter_code
_entity_poly.pdbx_strand_id
1 'polypeptide(L)'
;MELALLFFQRELYRQSVLLADEALKTMLQAVYIKINGTLPSSQLSVGDLIQHVRSYVKLDLDSELFLINVHLFFCSEYDRSAYLPVMEVVSKVLVKADAILYRMSLMTAEEREGGYRFVFQQGI
;
A
#
# COMPACT_ATOMS: atom_id res chain seq x y z
N MET A 1 7.38 5.43 -0.35
CA MET A 1 6.83 5.78 -1.69
C MET A 1 7.76 6.63 -2.53
N GLU A 2 8.77 7.31 -1.98
CA GLU A 2 9.74 8.10 -2.78
C GLU A 2 10.41 7.27 -3.89
N LEU A 3 10.77 6.01 -3.60
CA LEU A 3 11.31 5.10 -4.61
C LEU A 3 10.28 4.75 -5.69
N ALA A 4 9.01 4.59 -5.33
CA ALA A 4 7.93 4.37 -6.31
C ALA A 4 7.77 5.58 -7.23
N LEU A 5 7.86 6.81 -6.68
CA LEU A 5 7.84 8.05 -7.47
C LEU A 5 9.03 8.13 -8.45
N LEU A 6 10.24 7.80 -7.99
CA LEU A 6 11.42 7.78 -8.85
C LEU A 6 11.22 6.83 -10.04
N PHE A 7 10.67 5.64 -9.82
CA PHE A 7 10.41 4.68 -10.90
C PHE A 7 9.28 5.14 -11.83
N PHE A 8 8.26 5.79 -11.29
CA PHE A 8 7.20 6.41 -12.09
C PHE A 8 7.74 7.47 -13.04
N GLN A 9 8.59 8.38 -12.55
CA GLN A 9 9.25 9.44 -13.34
C GLN A 9 10.20 8.89 -14.42
N ARG A 10 10.63 7.63 -14.29
CA ARG A 10 11.45 6.92 -15.28
C ARG A 10 10.60 6.04 -16.22
N GLU A 11 9.28 6.21 -16.20
CA GLU A 11 8.31 5.43 -16.98
C GLU A 11 8.32 3.92 -16.65
N LEU A 12 8.91 3.54 -15.51
CA LEU A 12 8.95 2.17 -14.99
C LEU A 12 7.68 1.90 -14.17
N TYR A 13 6.53 2.01 -14.82
CA TYR A 13 5.22 2.02 -14.17
C TYR A 13 4.92 0.76 -13.37
N ARG A 14 5.23 -0.42 -13.91
CA ARG A 14 4.99 -1.70 -13.23
C ARG A 14 5.80 -1.78 -11.92
N GLN A 15 7.07 -1.44 -11.99
CA GLN A 15 7.97 -1.43 -10.84
C GLN A 15 7.54 -0.39 -9.80
N SER A 16 7.04 0.76 -10.25
CA SER A 16 6.46 1.77 -9.37
C SER A 16 5.28 1.21 -8.56
N VAL A 17 4.34 0.50 -9.21
CA VAL A 17 3.21 -0.13 -8.52
C VAL A 17 3.66 -1.25 -7.58
N LEU A 18 4.63 -2.08 -7.98
CA LEU A 18 5.18 -3.12 -7.10
C LEU A 18 5.77 -2.54 -5.81
N LEU A 19 6.50 -1.42 -5.92
CA LEU A 19 7.05 -0.74 -4.75
C LEU A 19 5.96 -0.14 -3.85
N ALA A 20 4.85 0.33 -4.44
CA ALA A 20 3.70 0.81 -3.68
C ALA A 20 2.98 -0.33 -2.94
N ASP A 21 2.78 -1.49 -3.58
CA ASP A 21 2.19 -2.69 -2.95
C ASP A 21 3.04 -3.16 -1.77
N GLU A 22 4.37 -3.25 -1.95
CA GLU A 22 5.28 -3.62 -0.86
C GLU A 22 5.24 -2.61 0.30
N ALA A 23 5.14 -1.31 0.01
CA ALA A 23 4.97 -0.30 1.05
C ALA A 23 3.66 -0.48 1.83
N LEU A 24 2.54 -0.75 1.13
CA LEU A 24 1.23 -0.99 1.73
C LEU A 24 1.24 -2.24 2.61
N LYS A 25 1.80 -3.35 2.12
CA LYS A 25 1.98 -4.59 2.89
C LYS A 25 2.80 -4.37 4.16
N THR A 26 3.93 -3.68 4.02
CA THR A 26 4.82 -3.39 5.15
C THR A 26 4.08 -2.58 6.22
N MET A 27 3.28 -1.59 5.81
CA MET A 27 2.48 -0.80 6.75
C MET A 27 1.37 -1.64 7.41
N LEU A 28 0.69 -2.53 6.68
CA LEU A 28 -0.28 -3.47 7.26
C LEU A 28 0.37 -4.38 8.30
N GLN A 29 1.59 -4.87 8.04
CA GLN A 29 2.36 -5.64 9.01
C GLN A 29 2.77 -4.80 10.22
N ALA A 30 3.18 -3.55 10.02
CA ALA A 30 3.52 -2.64 11.12
C ALA A 30 2.31 -2.38 12.02
N VAL A 31 1.12 -2.19 11.45
CA VAL A 31 -0.13 -2.10 12.20
C VAL A 31 -0.40 -3.39 12.96
N TYR A 32 -0.26 -4.55 12.31
CA TYR A 32 -0.46 -5.85 12.95
C TYR A 32 0.44 -6.00 14.18
N ILE A 33 1.72 -5.65 14.06
CA ILE A 33 2.69 -5.68 15.18
C ILE A 33 2.25 -4.75 16.29
N LYS A 34 1.78 -3.53 15.96
CA LYS A 34 1.29 -2.58 16.96
C LYS A 34 0.12 -3.14 17.78
N ILE A 35 -0.78 -3.90 17.14
CA ILE A 35 -1.95 -4.49 17.80
C ILE A 35 -1.57 -5.74 18.62
N ASN A 36 -0.75 -6.62 18.06
CA ASN A 36 -0.49 -7.96 18.61
C ASN A 36 0.83 -8.06 19.40
N GLY A 37 1.66 -7.02 19.37
CA GLY A 37 2.98 -6.98 20.01
C GLY A 37 4.02 -7.91 19.37
N THR A 38 3.67 -8.61 18.28
CA THR A 38 4.53 -9.61 17.64
C THR A 38 4.35 -9.59 16.12
N LEU A 39 5.39 -10.05 15.42
CA LEU A 39 5.30 -10.35 13.99
C LEU A 39 4.35 -11.53 13.76
N PRO A 40 3.62 -11.56 12.64
CA PRO A 40 2.88 -12.75 12.24
C PRO A 40 3.81 -13.97 12.20
N SER A 41 3.39 -15.07 12.83
CA SER A 41 4.15 -16.31 12.92
C SER A 41 4.27 -17.06 11.60
N SER A 42 3.45 -16.70 10.60
CA SER A 42 3.50 -17.18 9.21
C SER A 42 3.41 -16.00 8.24
N GLN A 43 3.80 -16.23 6.98
CA GLN A 43 3.51 -15.27 5.90
C GLN A 43 1.99 -15.19 5.70
N LEU A 44 1.37 -14.21 6.35
CA LEU A 44 -0.03 -13.88 6.14
C LEU A 44 -0.23 -13.29 4.75
N SER A 45 -1.33 -13.66 4.10
CA SER A 45 -1.73 -13.01 2.86
C SER A 45 -2.14 -11.55 3.14
N VAL A 46 -2.17 -10.72 2.10
CA VAL A 46 -2.68 -9.34 2.22
C VAL A 46 -4.12 -9.33 2.72
N GLY A 47 -4.94 -10.29 2.28
CA GLY A 47 -6.31 -10.44 2.77
C GLY A 47 -6.39 -10.72 4.26
N ASP A 48 -5.55 -11.65 4.75
CA ASP A 48 -5.51 -11.99 6.18
C ASP A 48 -5.03 -10.79 7.02
N LEU A 49 -4.01 -10.08 6.55
CA LEU A 49 -3.53 -8.86 7.20
C LEU A 49 -4.64 -7.81 7.30
N ILE A 50 -5.36 -7.55 6.21
CA ILE A 50 -6.49 -6.60 6.20
C ILE A 50 -7.54 -7.01 7.23
N GLN A 51 -7.94 -8.30 7.26
CA GLN A 51 -8.95 -8.77 8.22
C GLN A 51 -8.53 -8.53 9.68
N HIS A 52 -7.27 -8.74 10.01
CA HIS A 52 -6.77 -8.55 11.37
C HIS A 52 -6.70 -7.08 11.78
N VAL A 53 -6.34 -6.18 10.86
CA VAL A 53 -6.14 -4.76 11.19
C VAL A 53 -7.38 -3.90 10.98
N ARG A 54 -8.41 -4.42 10.30
CA ARG A 54 -9.62 -3.69 9.89
C ARG A 54 -10.27 -2.89 11.03
N SER A 55 -10.47 -3.52 12.18
CA SER A 55 -11.14 -2.90 13.33
C SER A 55 -10.33 -1.75 13.94
N TYR A 56 -9.00 -1.83 13.85
CA TYR A 56 -8.08 -0.84 14.39
C TYR A 56 -7.90 0.35 13.43
N VAL A 57 -7.71 0.05 12.15
CA VAL A 57 -7.37 1.06 11.13
C VAL A 57 -8.62 1.77 10.59
N LYS A 58 -9.82 1.24 10.84
CA LYS A 58 -11.08 1.79 10.29
C LYS A 58 -10.97 2.04 8.78
N LEU A 59 -10.36 1.10 8.04
CA LEU A 59 -10.32 1.16 6.59
C LEU A 59 -11.76 1.15 6.07
N ASP A 60 -12.08 2.06 5.15
CA ASP A 60 -13.33 1.99 4.41
C ASP A 60 -13.26 0.82 3.39
N LEU A 61 -14.44 0.33 2.98
CA LEU A 61 -14.54 -0.80 2.06
C LEU A 61 -13.81 -0.52 0.73
N ASP A 62 -13.79 0.73 0.28
CA ASP A 62 -13.11 1.14 -0.96
C ASP A 62 -11.57 1.04 -0.83
N SER A 63 -11.02 1.31 0.34
CA SER A 63 -9.60 1.13 0.64
C SER A 63 -9.24 -0.34 0.76
N GLU A 64 -10.09 -1.15 1.42
CA GLU A 64 -9.89 -2.60 1.53
C GLU A 64 -9.89 -3.27 0.13
N LEU A 65 -10.90 -2.98 -0.69
CA LEU A 65 -11.00 -3.50 -2.05
C LEU A 65 -9.82 -3.03 -2.90
N PHE A 66 -9.38 -1.78 -2.75
CA PHE A 66 -8.21 -1.28 -3.44
C PHE A 66 -6.94 -2.06 -3.08
N LEU A 67 -6.68 -2.31 -1.79
CA LEU A 67 -5.51 -3.06 -1.34
C LEU A 67 -5.48 -4.48 -1.94
N ILE A 68 -6.62 -5.17 -1.90
CA ILE A 68 -6.76 -6.51 -2.47
C ILE A 68 -6.52 -6.48 -3.99
N ASN A 69 -7.14 -5.53 -4.69
CA ASN A 69 -7.04 -5.44 -6.14
C ASN A 69 -5.64 -5.04 -6.62
N VAL A 70 -4.98 -4.08 -5.96
CA VAL A 70 -3.60 -3.73 -6.30
C VAL A 70 -2.68 -4.94 -6.13
N HIS A 71 -2.80 -5.64 -5.01
CA HIS A 71 -2.00 -6.82 -4.74
C HIS A 71 -2.24 -7.94 -5.78
N LEU A 72 -3.51 -8.26 -6.07
CA LEU A 72 -3.86 -9.33 -7.01
C LEU A 72 -3.51 -8.98 -8.46
N PHE A 73 -3.90 -7.80 -8.95
CA PHE A 73 -3.80 -7.48 -10.37
C PHE A 73 -2.43 -6.96 -10.82
N PHE A 74 -1.66 -6.34 -9.93
CA PHE A 74 -0.39 -5.73 -10.32
C PHE A 74 0.84 -6.49 -9.79
N CYS A 75 0.68 -7.25 -8.70
CA CYS A 75 1.81 -7.69 -7.91
C CYS A 75 1.87 -9.21 -7.70
N SER A 76 0.74 -9.92 -7.74
CA SER A 76 0.73 -11.37 -7.72
C SER A 76 1.33 -11.96 -9.01
N GLU A 77 1.82 -13.19 -8.96
CA GLU A 77 2.31 -13.89 -10.16
C GLU A 77 1.20 -14.24 -11.16
N TYR A 78 -0.05 -13.91 -10.83
CA TYR A 78 -1.21 -14.13 -11.68
C TYR A 78 -1.09 -13.22 -12.92
N ASP A 79 -0.63 -13.85 -14.00
CA ASP A 79 -0.56 -13.31 -15.35
C ASP A 79 0.23 -11.98 -15.50
N ARG A 80 1.54 -12.07 -15.30
CA ARG A 80 2.50 -10.98 -15.59
C ARG A 80 2.44 -10.46 -17.03
N SER A 81 1.72 -11.12 -17.94
CA SER A 81 1.61 -10.78 -19.35
C SER A 81 0.34 -9.99 -19.71
N ALA A 82 -0.69 -9.99 -18.85
CA ALA A 82 -2.02 -9.51 -19.22
C ALA A 82 -2.23 -7.99 -19.02
N TYR A 83 -1.41 -7.31 -18.22
CA TYR A 83 -1.65 -5.90 -17.91
C TYR A 83 -0.38 -5.04 -17.99
N LEU A 84 -0.30 -4.21 -19.04
CA LEU A 84 0.65 -3.11 -19.12
C LEU A 84 -0.02 -1.85 -18.53
N PRO A 85 0.42 -1.37 -17.36
CA PRO A 85 -0.20 -0.21 -16.73
C PRO A 85 0.04 1.06 -17.57
N VAL A 86 -1.02 1.80 -17.89
CA VAL A 86 -0.91 3.12 -18.51
C VAL A 86 -0.62 4.16 -17.42
N MET A 87 0.20 5.17 -17.75
CA MET A 87 0.63 6.24 -16.83
C MET A 87 -0.51 6.81 -15.98
N GLU A 88 -1.66 7.14 -16.58
CA GLU A 88 -2.80 7.74 -15.87
C GLU A 88 -3.37 6.79 -14.80
N VAL A 89 -3.49 5.50 -15.09
CA VAL A 89 -3.96 4.50 -14.14
C VAL A 89 -2.95 4.38 -13.00
N VAL A 90 -1.67 4.34 -13.33
CA VAL A 90 -0.58 4.19 -12.34
C VAL A 90 -0.52 5.39 -11.42
N SER A 91 -0.62 6.61 -11.95
CA SER A 91 -0.68 7.84 -11.14
C SER A 91 -1.82 7.76 -10.12
N LYS A 92 -3.03 7.39 -10.55
CA LYS A 92 -4.19 7.23 -9.66
C LYS A 92 -3.97 6.15 -8.59
N VAL A 93 -3.38 5.01 -8.97
CA VAL A 93 -3.03 3.93 -8.03
C VAL A 93 -2.02 4.44 -6.99
N LEU A 94 -0.96 5.13 -7.42
CA LEU A 94 0.06 5.65 -6.51
C LEU A 94 -0.50 6.70 -5.55
N VAL A 95 -1.33 7.63 -6.04
CA VAL A 95 -2.01 8.63 -5.21
C VAL A 95 -2.91 7.97 -4.16
N LYS A 96 -3.70 6.95 -4.54
CA LYS A 96 -4.58 6.25 -3.59
C LYS A 96 -3.78 5.41 -2.59
N ALA A 97 -2.71 4.74 -3.02
CA ALA A 97 -1.79 4.03 -2.14
C ALA A 97 -1.16 4.97 -1.11
N ASP A 98 -0.71 6.14 -1.57
CA ASP A 98 -0.09 7.17 -0.72
C ASP A 98 -1.06 7.70 0.35
N ALA A 99 -2.33 7.90 -0.02
CA ALA A 99 -3.39 8.29 0.92
C ALA A 99 -3.70 7.23 1.97
N ILE A 100 -3.73 5.96 1.56
CA ILE A 100 -3.95 4.84 2.49
C ILE A 100 -2.75 4.73 3.46
N LEU A 101 -1.52 4.81 2.96
CA LEU A 101 -0.30 4.81 3.79
C LEU A 101 -0.31 5.95 4.81
N TYR A 102 -0.67 7.16 4.39
CA TYR A 102 -0.81 8.29 5.29
C TYR A 102 -1.79 8.00 6.42
N ARG A 103 -3.02 7.56 6.08
CA ARG A 103 -4.05 7.24 7.07
C ARG A 103 -3.60 6.16 8.05
N MET A 104 -3.01 5.08 7.55
CA MET A 104 -2.48 4.00 8.39
C MET A 104 -1.35 4.48 9.30
N SER A 105 -0.48 5.35 8.78
CA SER A 105 0.63 5.90 9.57
C SER A 105 0.18 6.73 10.76
N LEU A 106 -0.92 7.48 10.63
CA LEU A 106 -1.47 8.27 11.74
C LEU A 106 -1.94 7.37 12.88
N MET A 107 -2.32 6.13 12.57
CA MET A 107 -2.79 5.15 13.54
C MET A 107 -1.64 4.35 14.13
N THR A 108 -0.50 4.24 13.43
CA THR A 108 0.71 3.57 13.93
C THR A 108 1.65 4.49 14.67
N ALA A 109 1.70 5.79 14.37
CA ALA A 109 2.53 6.75 15.08
C ALA A 109 2.17 6.80 16.58
N GLU A 110 3.20 6.79 17.44
CA GLU A 110 3.07 7.30 18.81
C GLU A 110 3.11 8.83 18.77
N GLU A 111 2.50 9.51 19.74
CA GLU A 111 2.28 10.97 19.79
C GLU A 111 3.55 11.85 19.64
N ARG A 112 4.75 11.26 19.48
CA ARG A 112 6.02 11.98 19.52
C ARG A 112 6.96 11.83 18.31
N GLU A 113 6.71 10.96 17.33
CA GLU A 113 7.60 10.87 16.15
C GLU A 113 6.87 10.80 14.81
N GLY A 114 7.48 11.45 13.82
CA GLY A 114 6.86 11.89 12.57
C GLY A 114 6.11 10.80 11.80
N GLY A 115 4.83 11.07 11.54
CA GLY A 115 4.01 10.26 10.65
C GLY A 115 4.50 10.30 9.20
N TYR A 116 4.02 9.34 8.42
CA TYR A 116 4.25 9.31 6.98
C TYR A 116 3.78 10.61 6.34
N ARG A 117 4.52 11.12 5.35
CA ARG A 117 4.15 12.30 4.58
C ARG A 117 3.77 11.90 3.17
N PHE A 118 2.71 12.50 2.65
CA PHE A 118 2.32 12.34 1.25
C PHE A 118 3.50 12.66 0.32
N VAL A 119 3.73 11.77 -0.63
CA VAL A 119 4.73 11.86 -1.69
C VAL A 119 4.06 12.20 -3.03
N PHE A 120 2.83 11.76 -3.25
CA PHE A 120 2.05 11.99 -4.46
C PHE A 120 0.94 13.02 -4.17
N GLN A 121 1.02 14.19 -4.79
CA GLN A 121 -0.04 15.21 -4.74
C GLN A 121 -0.99 15.04 -5.94
N GLN A 122 -2.27 15.42 -5.79
CA GLN A 122 -3.20 15.42 -6.91
C GLN A 122 -2.67 16.35 -8.03
N GLY A 123 -2.38 15.79 -9.22
CA GLY A 123 -1.95 16.56 -10.39
C GLY A 123 -0.69 16.07 -11.13
N ILE A 124 -0.23 14.83 -10.91
CA ILE A 124 0.78 14.18 -11.76
C ILE A 124 0.09 13.41 -12.89
#